data_AF-A0A5N5NCJ8-F1
#
_entry.id   AF-A0A5N5NCJ8-F1
#
_cell.length_a   1.000
_cell.length_b   1.000
_cell.length_c   1.000
_cell.angle_alpha   90.00
_cell.angle_beta   90.00
_cell.angle_gamma   90.00
#
_symmetry.space_group_name_H-M   'P 1'
#
loop_
_entity.id
_entity.type
_entity.pdbx_description
1 polymer ?
#
loop_
_entity_poly.entity_id
_entity_poly.type
_entity_poly.pdbx_seq_one_letter_code
_entity_poly.pdbx_strand_id
1 'polypeptide(L)'
;VQPAESRGDRIYPADLHTDRGVEKERLRDCERKRERERKRQSGITEFLLMETQKKIWVSVLLLVAVFQPTVTAGCNTQLCNQAYLELNALQEELKDLGLVILGFPCNQFGKQEPGYNHEILPMLKHIRPGKGFVPNFQLFETGDVNGHNEQSVFTFLKNACPPVGDSFGNPSGRLFWEPLKVTDIKWNFEKFLVGPDGKPLMRWFPRVNVSEVRADIIKLINERNSKN
;
A
#
# COMPACT_ATOMS: atom_id res chain seq x y z
N VAL A 1 2.43 56.48 -43.31
CA VAL A 1 1.02 56.60 -43.74
C VAL A 1 0.68 55.32 -44.49
N GLN A 2 -0.24 54.53 -43.94
CA GLN A 2 -0.90 53.36 -44.56
C GLN A 2 -1.91 53.82 -45.64
N PRO A 3 -2.64 52.94 -46.39
CA PRO A 3 -2.71 51.47 -46.34
C PRO A 3 -2.70 50.77 -47.74
N ALA A 4 -2.70 49.43 -47.73
CA ALA A 4 -3.11 48.58 -48.85
C ALA A 4 -4.17 47.55 -48.41
N GLU A 5 -5.12 47.32 -49.32
CA GLU A 5 -6.21 46.33 -49.46
C GLU A 5 -5.77 44.86 -49.23
N SER A 6 -6.56 43.77 -49.14
CA SER A 6 -8.00 43.42 -49.12
C SER A 6 -8.13 41.89 -48.80
N ARG A 7 -9.35 41.47 -48.39
CA ARG A 7 -10.07 40.18 -48.63
C ARG A 7 -9.40 38.79 -48.42
N GLY A 8 -10.16 37.87 -47.81
CA GLY A 8 -10.20 36.46 -48.21
C GLY A 8 -10.57 35.44 -47.12
N ASP A 9 -11.86 35.09 -47.01
CA ASP A 9 -12.33 33.86 -46.35
C ASP A 9 -11.66 32.62 -46.98
N ARG A 10 -11.11 31.73 -46.14
CA ARG A 10 -10.59 30.42 -46.59
C ARG A 10 -11.20 29.29 -45.78
N ILE A 11 -11.98 28.49 -46.49
CA ILE A 11 -12.59 27.22 -46.10
C ILE A 11 -11.47 26.17 -45.89
N TYR A 12 -11.57 25.39 -44.80
CA TYR A 12 -10.69 24.26 -44.48
C TYR A 12 -10.87 23.09 -45.48
N PRO A 13 -9.80 22.38 -45.90
CA PRO A 13 -9.93 21.01 -46.35
C PRO A 13 -9.74 20.05 -45.16
N ALA A 14 -10.73 19.18 -44.96
CA ALA A 14 -10.66 18.05 -44.06
C ALA A 14 -10.02 16.86 -44.80
N ASP A 15 -8.79 16.50 -44.42
CA ASP A 15 -8.19 15.21 -44.76
C ASP A 15 -7.38 14.70 -43.56
N LEU A 16 -8.04 13.93 -42.70
CA LEU A 16 -7.41 13.05 -41.72
C LEU A 16 -7.94 11.65 -41.99
N HIS A 17 -7.32 10.94 -42.94
CA HIS A 17 -7.42 9.49 -43.01
C HIS A 17 -6.77 8.91 -41.74
N THR A 18 -7.59 8.60 -40.74
CA THR A 18 -7.18 7.73 -39.63
C THR A 18 -6.96 6.33 -40.20
N ASP A 19 -5.70 5.92 -40.27
CA ASP A 19 -5.32 4.58 -40.70
C ASP A 19 -5.92 3.56 -39.73
N ARG A 20 -6.99 2.87 -40.17
CA ARG A 20 -7.71 1.85 -39.39
C ARG A 20 -6.79 0.72 -38.92
N GLY A 21 -5.61 0.54 -39.55
CA GLY A 21 -4.59 -0.40 -39.10
C GLY A 21 -3.93 0.01 -37.78
N VAL A 22 -3.56 1.28 -37.65
CA VAL A 22 -2.91 1.87 -36.47
C VAL A 22 -3.84 1.90 -35.27
N GLU A 23 -5.13 2.19 -35.48
CA GLU A 23 -6.13 2.20 -34.41
C GLU A 23 -6.43 0.80 -33.86
N LYS A 24 -6.53 -0.21 -34.74
CA LYS A 24 -6.66 -1.62 -34.33
C LYS A 24 -5.42 -2.13 -33.58
N GLU A 25 -4.23 -1.67 -33.95
CA GLU A 25 -3.00 -2.02 -33.24
C GLU A 25 -2.92 -1.41 -31.85
N ARG A 26 -3.32 -0.13 -31.70
CA ARG A 26 -3.44 0.53 -30.39
C ARG A 26 -4.45 -0.16 -29.48
N LEU A 27 -5.58 -0.62 -30.02
CA LEU A 27 -6.59 -1.38 -29.26
C LEU A 27 -6.04 -2.73 -28.78
N ARG A 28 -5.37 -3.49 -29.65
CA ARG A 28 -4.71 -4.76 -29.26
C ARG A 28 -3.60 -4.55 -28.23
N ASP A 29 -2.87 -3.45 -28.30
CA ASP A 29 -1.84 -3.12 -27.30
C ASP A 29 -2.44 -2.73 -25.95
N CYS A 30 -3.59 -2.03 -25.97
CA CYS A 30 -4.37 -1.73 -24.78
C CYS A 30 -4.94 -3.01 -24.14
N GLU A 31 -5.48 -3.93 -24.94
CA GLU A 31 -5.94 -5.24 -24.47
C GLU A 31 -4.80 -6.09 -23.91
N ARG A 32 -3.64 -6.14 -24.56
CA ARG A 32 -2.45 -6.84 -24.04
C ARG A 32 -1.93 -6.22 -22.74
N LYS A 33 -1.98 -4.89 -22.59
CA LYS A 33 -1.68 -4.21 -21.33
C LYS A 33 -2.68 -4.56 -20.24
N ARG A 34 -3.99 -4.52 -20.53
CA ARG A 34 -5.05 -4.94 -19.60
C ARG A 34 -4.95 -6.41 -19.20
N GLU A 35 -4.63 -7.30 -20.13
CA GLU A 35 -4.42 -8.73 -19.87
C GLU A 35 -3.19 -8.97 -18.99
N ARG A 36 -2.09 -8.24 -19.23
CA ARG A 36 -0.88 -8.29 -18.38
C ARG A 36 -1.16 -7.74 -16.98
N GLU A 37 -1.89 -6.63 -16.87
CA GLU A 37 -2.36 -6.10 -15.59
C GLU A 37 -3.27 -7.09 -14.88
N ARG A 38 -4.21 -7.73 -15.58
CA ARG A 38 -5.11 -8.75 -15.02
C ARG A 38 -4.36 -10.00 -14.56
N LYS A 39 -3.37 -10.49 -15.31
CA LYS A 39 -2.51 -11.62 -14.91
C LYS A 39 -1.60 -11.27 -13.73
N ARG A 40 -1.06 -10.06 -13.72
CA ARG A 40 -0.25 -9.53 -12.60
C ARG A 40 -1.08 -9.35 -11.34
N GLN A 41 -2.33 -8.89 -11.48
CA GLN A 41 -3.33 -8.82 -10.42
C GLN A 41 -3.65 -10.22 -9.87
N SER A 42 -3.88 -11.19 -10.76
CA SER A 42 -4.15 -12.58 -10.40
C SER A 42 -3.01 -13.20 -9.60
N GLY A 43 -1.76 -12.95 -9.98
CA GLY A 43 -0.59 -13.45 -9.25
C GLY A 43 -0.43 -12.84 -7.85
N ILE A 44 -0.83 -11.58 -7.65
CA ILE A 44 -0.80 -10.94 -6.31
C ILE A 44 -1.92 -11.48 -5.44
N THR A 45 -3.13 -11.63 -5.98
CA THR A 45 -4.24 -12.29 -5.28
C THR A 45 -3.84 -13.72 -4.89
N GLU A 46 -3.22 -14.46 -5.80
CA GLU A 46 -2.73 -15.81 -5.53
C GLU A 46 -1.61 -15.82 -4.48
N PHE A 47 -0.65 -14.90 -4.55
CA PHE A 47 0.38 -14.71 -3.51
C PHE A 47 -0.25 -14.48 -2.13
N LEU A 48 -1.20 -13.55 -2.03
CA LEU A 48 -1.89 -13.28 -0.76
C LEU A 48 -2.68 -14.50 -0.27
N LEU A 49 -3.35 -15.23 -1.16
CA LEU A 49 -4.09 -16.45 -0.81
C LEU A 49 -3.17 -17.60 -0.38
N MET A 50 -2.01 -17.73 -1.03
CA MET A 50 -1.03 -18.79 -0.76
C MET A 50 -0.33 -18.54 0.58
N GLU A 51 0.12 -17.30 0.81
CA GLU A 51 0.78 -16.89 2.05
C GLU A 51 -0.14 -17.03 3.27
N THR A 52 -1.44 -16.86 3.05
CA THR A 52 -2.44 -16.91 4.13
C THR A 52 -3.10 -18.26 4.27
N GLN A 53 -2.68 -19.28 3.50
CA GLN A 53 -3.23 -20.64 3.55
C GLN A 53 -4.77 -20.65 3.46
N LYS A 54 -5.36 -19.76 2.65
CA LYS A 54 -6.82 -19.57 2.49
C LYS A 54 -7.57 -19.20 3.79
N LYS A 55 -6.90 -18.58 4.75
CA LYS A 55 -7.54 -18.06 5.96
C LYS A 55 -8.58 -16.97 5.64
N ILE A 56 -9.56 -16.83 6.53
CA ILE A 56 -10.82 -16.12 6.26
C ILE A 56 -10.59 -14.60 6.12
N TRP A 57 -9.60 -14.03 6.80
CA TRP A 57 -9.32 -12.60 6.75
C TRP A 57 -7.83 -12.34 6.73
N VAL A 58 -7.39 -11.48 5.81
CA VAL A 58 -5.99 -11.12 5.70
C VAL A 58 -5.89 -9.64 6.00
N SER A 59 -5.30 -9.27 7.13
CA SER A 59 -4.87 -7.90 7.32
C SER A 59 -3.50 -7.76 6.66
N VAL A 60 -3.49 -7.26 5.42
CA VAL A 60 -2.25 -6.88 4.77
C VAL A 60 -1.94 -5.46 5.23
N LEU A 61 -1.08 -5.32 6.23
CA LEU A 61 0.02 -4.36 6.21
C LEU A 61 0.40 -3.96 7.64
N LEU A 62 1.65 -4.26 7.95
CA LEU A 62 2.45 -3.59 8.96
C LEU A 62 3.69 -3.03 8.26
N LEU A 63 3.71 -1.73 8.02
CA LEU A 63 4.96 -1.03 7.72
C LEU A 63 5.79 -0.99 9.00
N VAL A 64 6.72 -1.93 9.05
CA VAL A 64 7.67 -2.12 10.13
C VAL A 64 8.74 -1.05 9.99
N ALA A 65 8.90 -0.27 11.05
CA ALA A 65 9.97 0.71 11.20
C ALA A 65 10.62 0.52 12.57
N VAL A 66 11.82 -0.07 12.59
CA VAL A 66 12.63 -0.21 13.78
C VAL A 66 13.57 0.99 13.92
N PHE A 67 13.11 1.95 14.72
CA PHE A 67 13.77 3.23 14.96
C PHE A 67 15.21 3.08 15.51
N GLN A 68 16.15 3.82 14.92
CA GLN A 68 17.49 4.09 15.47
C GLN A 68 17.42 5.03 16.68
N PRO A 69 18.24 4.85 17.73
CA PRO A 69 18.23 5.71 18.92
C PRO A 69 18.59 7.20 18.68
N THR A 70 19.03 7.58 17.47
CA THR A 70 19.40 8.97 17.14
C THR A 70 18.19 9.82 16.77
N VAL A 71 17.67 10.50 17.79
CA VAL A 71 17.02 11.83 17.78
C VAL A 71 16.55 12.33 16.41
N THR A 72 15.39 11.88 15.96
CA THR A 72 14.57 12.69 15.05
C THR A 72 13.12 12.63 15.53
N ALA A 73 12.69 13.75 16.12
CA ALA A 73 11.33 14.01 16.53
C ALA A 73 10.39 13.88 15.31
N GLY A 74 9.62 12.79 15.24
CA GLY A 74 8.74 12.58 14.08
C GLY A 74 7.84 11.34 14.14
N CYS A 75 8.27 10.24 14.77
CA CYS A 75 7.36 9.27 15.39
C CYS A 75 7.32 9.65 16.88
N ASN A 76 6.15 9.90 17.47
CA ASN A 76 6.03 9.79 18.91
C ASN A 76 6.50 8.38 19.24
N THR A 77 7.66 8.24 19.90
CA THR A 77 8.36 6.99 20.20
C THR A 77 7.45 5.93 20.84
N GLN A 78 6.34 6.36 21.43
CA GLN A 78 5.28 5.55 22.00
C GLN A 78 4.40 4.84 20.95
N LEU A 79 4.05 5.50 19.84
CA LEU A 79 3.16 4.93 18.81
C LEU A 79 3.79 3.71 18.12
N CYS A 80 5.05 3.82 17.71
CA CYS A 80 5.79 2.75 17.04
C CYS A 80 5.96 1.52 17.96
N ASN A 81 6.24 1.73 19.26
CA ASN A 81 6.34 0.66 20.25
C ASN A 81 5.02 -0.06 20.51
N GLN A 82 3.97 0.73 20.68
CA GLN A 82 2.67 0.24 21.06
C GLN A 82 2.00 -0.51 19.90
N ALA A 83 2.22 -0.07 18.66
CA ALA A 83 1.68 -0.74 17.48
C ALA A 83 2.08 -2.21 17.39
N TYR A 84 3.35 -2.58 17.56
CA TYR A 84 3.78 -3.99 17.50
C TYR A 84 3.13 -4.87 18.56
N LEU A 85 3.03 -4.36 19.79
CA LEU A 85 2.41 -5.08 20.90
C LEU A 85 0.92 -5.28 20.64
N GLU A 86 0.23 -4.22 20.21
CA GLU A 86 -1.19 -4.27 19.87
C GLU A 86 -1.47 -5.18 18.68
N LEU A 87 -0.57 -5.26 17.71
CA LEU A 87 -0.73 -6.13 16.54
C LEU A 87 -0.45 -7.59 16.88
N ASN A 88 0.51 -7.87 17.77
CA ASN A 88 0.66 -9.21 18.34
C ASN A 88 -0.61 -9.64 19.07
N ALA A 89 -1.19 -8.75 19.88
CA ALA A 89 -2.44 -9.03 20.58
C ALA A 89 -3.60 -9.26 19.61
N LEU A 90 -3.72 -8.44 18.56
CA LEU A 90 -4.74 -8.58 17.52
C LEU A 90 -4.63 -9.91 16.76
N GLN A 91 -3.41 -10.28 16.36
CA GLN A 91 -3.13 -11.56 15.71
C GLN A 91 -3.52 -12.72 16.62
N GLU A 92 -3.15 -12.66 17.90
CA GLU A 92 -3.45 -13.73 18.87
C GLU A 92 -4.95 -13.85 19.13
N GLU A 93 -5.66 -12.73 19.22
CA GLU A 93 -7.08 -12.70 19.50
C GLU A 93 -7.93 -13.18 18.32
N LEU A 94 -7.59 -12.76 17.10
CA LEU A 94 -8.43 -13.02 15.92
C LEU A 94 -7.91 -14.15 15.02
N LYS A 95 -6.83 -14.85 15.40
CA LYS A 95 -6.29 -15.97 14.60
C LYS A 95 -7.33 -17.08 14.37
N ASP A 96 -8.16 -17.38 15.37
CA ASP A 96 -9.17 -18.45 15.29
C ASP A 96 -10.37 -18.04 14.45
N LEU A 97 -10.56 -16.72 14.26
CA LEU A 97 -11.50 -16.16 13.30
C LEU A 97 -10.89 -16.04 11.89
N GLY A 98 -9.68 -16.58 11.70
CA GLY A 98 -8.98 -16.62 10.43
C GLY A 98 -8.22 -15.35 10.09
N LEU A 99 -7.89 -14.48 11.06
CA LEU A 99 -7.03 -13.32 10.81
C LEU A 99 -5.57 -13.74 10.61
N VAL A 100 -4.93 -13.19 9.59
CA VAL A 100 -3.48 -13.19 9.39
C VAL A 100 -2.97 -11.78 9.25
N ILE A 101 -1.92 -11.45 10.00
CA ILE A 101 -1.17 -10.21 9.88
C ILE A 101 0.11 -10.48 9.07
N LEU A 102 0.40 -9.60 8.11
CA LEU A 102 1.61 -9.61 7.29
C LEU A 102 2.36 -8.28 7.41
N GLY A 103 3.64 -8.32 7.80
CA GLY A 103 4.48 -7.15 7.98
C GLY A 103 5.52 -6.96 6.87
N PHE A 104 5.59 -5.77 6.30
CA PHE A 104 6.50 -5.38 5.22
C PHE A 104 7.38 -4.22 5.70
N PRO A 105 8.63 -4.49 6.11
CA PRO A 105 9.56 -3.44 6.48
C PRO A 105 9.85 -2.49 5.32
N CYS A 106 9.99 -1.19 5.62
CA CYS A 106 10.21 -0.16 4.59
C CYS A 106 10.93 1.05 5.16
N ASN A 107 11.94 1.53 4.42
CA ASN A 107 12.76 2.65 4.85
C ASN A 107 12.41 4.00 4.19
N GLN A 108 11.30 4.07 3.43
CA GLN A 108 10.93 5.25 2.64
C GLN A 108 10.37 6.42 3.47
N PHE A 109 10.02 6.19 4.74
CA PHE A 109 9.38 7.17 5.62
C PHE A 109 10.33 7.56 6.76
N GLY A 110 10.93 8.75 6.66
CA GLY A 110 11.84 9.29 7.67
C GLY A 110 13.11 8.46 7.90
N LYS A 111 13.43 7.53 6.99
CA LYS A 111 14.51 6.53 7.14
C LYS A 111 14.46 5.77 8.47
N GLN A 112 13.26 5.34 8.87
CA GLN A 112 13.01 4.72 10.17
C GLN A 112 13.25 3.20 10.20
N GLU A 113 13.66 2.58 9.09
CA GLU A 113 14.06 1.17 9.00
C GLU A 113 15.41 1.02 8.27
N PRO A 114 16.52 1.57 8.83
CA PRO A 114 17.80 1.59 8.13
C PRO A 114 18.57 0.27 8.22
N GLY A 115 18.12 -0.67 9.04
CA GLY A 115 18.78 -1.96 9.24
C GLY A 115 18.61 -2.90 8.05
N TYR A 116 19.53 -3.85 7.92
CA TYR A 116 19.41 -4.96 6.97
C TYR A 116 18.36 -5.96 7.44
N ASN A 117 17.82 -6.78 6.52
CA ASN A 117 16.78 -7.78 6.82
C ASN A 117 17.09 -8.66 8.06
N HIS A 118 18.36 -9.06 8.23
CA HIS A 118 18.79 -9.90 9.35
C HIS A 118 18.87 -9.16 10.70
N GLU A 119 18.85 -7.82 10.69
CA GLU A 119 18.91 -6.98 11.90
C GLU A 119 17.53 -6.64 12.44
N ILE A 120 16.47 -6.72 11.63
CA ILE A 120 15.11 -6.28 12.01
C ILE A 120 14.59 -7.03 13.23
N LEU A 121 14.64 -8.37 13.22
CA LEU A 121 14.19 -9.19 14.36
C LEU A 121 15.03 -8.97 15.63
N PRO A 122 16.38 -8.96 15.58
CA PRO A 122 17.20 -8.54 16.72
C PRO A 122 16.83 -7.16 17.25
N MET A 123 16.60 -6.19 16.36
CA MET A 123 16.26 -4.82 16.75
C MET A 123 14.88 -4.76 17.44
N LEU A 124 13.88 -5.48 16.94
CA LEU A 124 12.57 -5.64 17.60
C LEU A 124 12.69 -6.28 18.98
N LYS A 125 13.54 -7.31 19.10
CA LYS A 125 13.73 -8.07 20.33
C LYS A 125 14.50 -7.34 21.41
N HIS A 126 15.53 -6.58 21.04
CA HIS A 126 16.49 -6.02 21.98
C HIS A 126 16.40 -4.50 22.12
N ILE A 127 16.00 -3.78 21.07
CA ILE A 127 16.07 -2.32 21.04
C ILE A 127 14.69 -1.69 21.13
N ARG A 128 13.81 -2.01 20.17
CA ARG A 128 12.50 -1.40 20.07
C ARG A 128 11.53 -2.29 19.29
N PRO A 129 10.48 -2.88 19.90
CA PRO A 129 10.02 -2.66 21.28
C PRO A 129 10.98 -3.08 22.39
N GLY A 130 11.89 -4.00 22.11
CA GLY A 130 12.83 -4.51 23.10
C GLY A 130 12.17 -5.51 24.06
N LYS A 131 12.81 -5.74 25.21
CA LYS A 131 12.29 -6.60 26.30
C LYS A 131 11.96 -8.05 25.86
N GLY A 132 12.68 -8.55 24.86
CA GLY A 132 12.46 -9.91 24.35
C GLY A 132 11.25 -10.04 23.44
N PHE A 133 10.68 -8.92 22.96
CA PHE A 133 9.56 -8.93 22.03
C PHE A 133 9.88 -9.72 20.75
N VAL A 134 8.94 -10.55 20.31
CA VAL A 134 9.02 -11.27 19.05
C VAL A 134 7.65 -11.14 18.36
N PRO A 135 7.59 -10.68 17.11
CA PRO A 135 6.35 -10.69 16.34
C PRO A 135 5.77 -12.11 16.26
N ASN A 136 4.47 -12.27 16.50
CA ASN A 136 3.75 -13.53 16.29
C ASN A 136 3.11 -13.62 14.89
N PHE A 137 3.60 -12.79 13.96
CA PHE A 137 3.14 -12.67 12.59
C PHE A 137 4.34 -12.59 11.63
N GLN A 138 4.11 -12.91 10.36
CA GLN A 138 5.18 -13.00 9.36
C GLN A 138 5.71 -11.61 9.00
N LEU A 139 7.04 -11.48 8.96
CA LEU A 139 7.73 -10.33 8.38
C LEU A 139 8.37 -10.73 7.05
N PHE A 140 8.21 -9.89 6.04
CA PHE A 140 8.86 -10.04 4.73
C PHE A 140 10.18 -9.29 4.69
N GLU A 141 10.90 -9.43 3.59
CA GLU A 141 12.07 -8.62 3.30
C GLU A 141 11.72 -7.14 3.18
N THR A 142 12.66 -6.29 3.56
CA THR A 142 12.55 -4.85 3.35
C THR A 142 12.41 -4.52 1.88
N GLY A 143 11.47 -3.63 1.55
CA GLY A 143 11.32 -3.16 0.19
C GLY A 143 10.47 -1.89 0.09
N ASP A 144 10.45 -1.31 -1.09
CA ASP A 144 9.71 -0.08 -1.36
C ASP A 144 8.20 -0.35 -1.45
N VAL A 145 7.41 0.62 -0.98
CA VAL A 145 5.93 0.57 -1.04
C VAL A 145 5.34 1.69 -1.89
N ASN A 146 6.16 2.71 -2.20
CA ASN A 146 5.85 3.82 -3.07
C ASN A 146 6.95 4.03 -4.14
N GLY A 147 6.65 4.83 -5.15
CA GLY A 147 7.59 5.21 -6.20
C GLY A 147 7.85 4.13 -7.25
N HIS A 148 8.88 4.33 -8.07
CA HIS A 148 9.18 3.47 -9.21
C HIS A 148 9.44 2.00 -8.86
N ASN A 149 10.01 1.74 -7.68
CA ASN A 149 10.45 0.42 -7.26
C ASN A 149 9.49 -0.25 -6.28
N GLU A 150 8.28 0.29 -6.11
CA GLU A 150 7.30 -0.29 -5.18
C GLU A 150 7.02 -1.76 -5.50
N GLN A 151 6.92 -2.58 -4.45
CA GLN A 151 6.55 -3.98 -4.59
C GLN A 151 5.15 -4.08 -5.20
N SER A 152 4.94 -5.05 -6.08
CA SER A 152 3.70 -5.15 -6.85
C SER A 152 2.45 -5.30 -5.98
N VAL A 153 2.58 -5.91 -4.80
CA VAL A 153 1.50 -5.98 -3.80
C VAL A 153 1.00 -4.59 -3.37
N PHE A 154 1.89 -3.61 -3.23
CA PHE A 154 1.48 -2.24 -2.89
C PHE A 154 0.87 -1.49 -4.06
N THR A 155 1.34 -1.71 -5.29
CA THR A 155 0.64 -1.21 -6.47
C THR A 155 -0.82 -1.70 -6.49
N PHE A 156 -1.03 -2.99 -6.22
CA PHE A 156 -2.35 -3.61 -6.13
C PHE A 156 -3.23 -2.96 -5.05
N LEU A 157 -2.74 -2.94 -3.81
CA LEU A 157 -3.49 -2.45 -2.65
C LEU A 157 -3.85 -0.96 -2.78
N LYS A 158 -2.88 -0.13 -3.18
CA LYS A 158 -3.08 1.33 -3.32
C LYS A 158 -4.06 1.71 -4.42
N ASN A 159 -4.18 0.89 -5.47
CA ASN A 159 -5.14 1.10 -6.56
C ASN A 159 -6.53 0.53 -6.26
N ALA A 160 -6.63 -0.44 -5.34
CA ALA A 160 -7.89 -1.09 -4.98
C ALA A 160 -8.69 -0.32 -3.91
N CYS A 161 -8.02 0.47 -3.06
CA CYS A 161 -8.66 1.26 -2.01
C CYS A 161 -8.43 2.76 -2.22
N PRO A 162 -9.43 3.63 -1.97
CA PRO A 162 -9.23 5.08 -1.95
C PRO A 162 -8.06 5.49 -1.04
N PRO A 163 -7.35 6.58 -1.36
CA PRO A 163 -6.34 7.12 -0.47
C PRO A 163 -6.96 7.52 0.88
N VAL A 164 -6.19 7.34 1.96
CA VAL A 164 -6.62 7.69 3.33
C VAL A 164 -6.55 9.21 3.60
N GLY A 165 -6.15 10.01 2.62
CA GLY A 165 -6.08 11.46 2.65
C GLY A 165 -5.27 12.03 1.48
N ASP A 166 -5.46 13.32 1.20
CA ASP A 166 -4.90 13.97 0.01
C ASP A 166 -3.52 14.62 0.26
N SER A 167 -3.08 14.67 1.51
CA SER A 167 -1.84 15.33 1.92
C SER A 167 -0.89 14.37 2.64
N PHE A 168 0.42 14.54 2.38
CA PHE A 168 1.48 13.88 3.14
C PHE A 168 1.97 14.72 4.34
N GLY A 169 1.32 15.86 4.61
CA GLY A 169 1.86 16.87 5.53
C GLY A 169 3.03 17.62 4.91
N ASN A 170 4.10 17.85 5.68
CA ASN A 170 5.34 18.43 5.17
C ASN A 170 6.26 17.32 4.62
N PRO A 171 6.43 17.19 3.29
CA PRO A 171 7.23 16.12 2.70
C PRO A 171 8.75 16.36 2.80
N SER A 172 9.18 17.61 3.01
CA SER A 172 10.57 18.03 2.91
C SER A 172 11.47 17.25 3.87
N GLY A 173 12.40 16.48 3.31
CA GLY A 173 13.37 15.68 4.06
C GLY A 173 12.80 14.46 4.78
N ARG A 174 11.54 14.06 4.48
CA ARG A 174 10.85 12.97 5.19
C ARG A 174 10.39 11.83 4.30
N LEU A 175 10.17 12.09 3.01
CA LEU A 175 9.68 11.11 2.05
C LEU A 175 10.80 10.80 1.06
N PHE A 176 11.13 9.51 0.91
CA PHE A 176 12.29 9.06 0.14
C PHE A 176 11.89 8.18 -1.04
N TRP A 177 11.03 8.69 -1.92
CA TRP A 177 10.65 8.04 -3.17
C TRP A 177 10.20 9.07 -4.22
N GLU A 178 10.21 8.67 -5.49
CA GLU A 178 9.64 9.41 -6.60
C GLU A 178 9.00 8.44 -7.61
N PRO A 179 7.95 8.85 -8.36
CA PRO A 179 7.19 10.09 -8.16
C PRO A 179 6.23 9.99 -6.98
N LEU A 180 5.90 11.12 -6.36
CA LEU A 180 4.80 11.24 -5.39
C LEU A 180 3.43 11.12 -6.09
N LYS A 181 2.56 10.24 -5.58
CA LYS A 181 1.18 10.02 -6.06
C LYS A 181 0.16 10.20 -4.95
N VAL A 182 -1.04 10.70 -5.27
CA VAL A 182 -2.14 10.84 -4.30
C VAL A 182 -2.50 9.50 -3.65
N THR A 183 -2.37 8.38 -4.37
CA THR A 183 -2.66 7.03 -3.86
C THR A 183 -1.57 6.44 -2.95
N ASP A 184 -0.38 7.06 -2.88
CA ASP A 184 0.75 6.56 -2.09
C ASP A 184 0.39 6.41 -0.62
N ILE A 185 1.02 5.42 0.00
CA ILE A 185 1.02 5.23 1.45
C ILE A 185 1.60 6.49 2.09
N LYS A 186 0.94 6.97 3.14
CA LYS A 186 1.24 8.26 3.76
C LYS A 186 2.35 8.19 4.79
N TRP A 187 2.44 7.10 5.55
CA TRP A 187 3.46 6.92 6.58
C TRP A 187 3.55 5.45 7.04
N ASN A 188 4.49 5.18 7.94
CA ASN A 188 4.59 3.90 8.66
C ASN A 188 3.27 3.56 9.38
N PHE A 189 2.96 2.28 9.48
CA PHE A 189 1.72 1.73 10.06
C PHE A 189 0.40 2.08 9.34
N GLU A 190 0.43 2.46 8.06
CA GLU A 190 -0.79 2.35 7.22
C GLU A 190 -1.21 0.88 7.10
N LYS A 191 -2.51 0.60 6.98
CA LYS A 191 -3.07 -0.75 7.10
C LYS A 191 -4.08 -1.02 5.98
N PHE A 192 -4.09 -2.22 5.41
CA PHE A 192 -5.13 -2.69 4.50
C PHE A 192 -5.78 -3.97 5.03
N LEU A 193 -7.08 -4.11 4.82
CA LEU A 193 -7.79 -5.36 5.00
C LEU A 193 -8.07 -5.98 3.65
N VAL A 194 -7.79 -7.26 3.54
CA VAL A 194 -8.02 -8.08 2.36
C VAL A 194 -8.92 -9.24 2.78
N GLY A 195 -9.98 -9.45 2.00
CA GLY A 195 -10.92 -10.54 2.21
C GLY A 195 -10.32 -11.91 1.87
N PRO A 196 -11.04 -12.99 2.17
CA PRO A 196 -10.59 -14.36 1.87
C PRO A 196 -10.58 -14.70 0.38
N ASP A 197 -11.17 -13.85 -0.45
CA ASP A 197 -11.10 -13.93 -1.90
C ASP A 197 -9.89 -13.14 -2.46
N GLY A 198 -9.03 -12.63 -1.57
CA GLY A 198 -7.85 -11.84 -1.90
C GLY A 198 -8.17 -10.44 -2.41
N LYS A 199 -9.42 -9.95 -2.23
CA LYS A 199 -9.81 -8.59 -2.60
C LYS A 199 -9.64 -7.61 -1.44
N PRO A 200 -9.04 -6.43 -1.65
CA PRO A 200 -8.98 -5.38 -0.64
C PRO A 200 -10.38 -4.86 -0.29
N LEU A 201 -10.62 -4.70 1.01
CA LEU A 201 -11.91 -4.31 1.59
C LEU A 201 -11.84 -2.97 2.30
N MET A 202 -10.73 -2.67 2.96
CA MET A 202 -10.58 -1.46 3.77
C MET A 202 -9.12 -1.00 3.83
N ARG A 203 -8.91 0.30 4.04
CA ARG A 203 -7.60 0.93 4.20
C ARG A 203 -7.69 1.96 5.33
N TRP A 204 -6.80 1.88 6.31
CA TRP A 204 -6.78 2.79 7.46
C TRP A 204 -5.58 3.70 7.46
N PHE A 205 -5.79 4.95 7.88
CA PHE A 205 -4.73 5.93 8.07
C PHE A 205 -3.72 5.43 9.15
N PRO A 206 -2.41 5.75 9.03
CA PRO A 206 -1.39 5.38 10.01
C PRO A 206 -1.76 5.52 11.50
N ARG A 207 -2.46 6.60 11.84
CA ARG A 207 -2.82 7.00 13.20
C ARG A 207 -4.10 6.33 13.75
N VAL A 208 -4.82 5.55 12.94
CA VAL A 208 -5.98 4.80 13.43
C VAL A 208 -5.49 3.76 14.42
N ASN A 209 -6.09 3.75 15.61
CA ASN A 209 -5.73 2.85 16.70
C ASN A 209 -6.05 1.39 16.33
N VAL A 210 -5.25 0.45 16.83
CA VAL A 210 -5.47 -0.98 16.55
C VAL A 210 -6.81 -1.47 17.11
N SER A 211 -7.32 -0.86 18.18
CA SER A 211 -8.65 -1.14 18.74
C SER A 211 -9.80 -0.80 17.78
N GLU A 212 -9.67 0.28 17.02
CA GLU A 212 -10.64 0.67 15.99
C GLU A 212 -10.58 -0.30 14.80
N VAL A 213 -9.36 -0.64 14.34
CA VAL A 213 -9.14 -1.67 13.31
C VAL A 213 -9.76 -3.01 13.72
N ARG A 214 -9.58 -3.41 14.97
CA ARG A 214 -10.19 -4.62 15.55
C ARG A 214 -11.71 -4.57 15.46
N ALA A 215 -12.32 -3.47 15.88
CA ALA A 215 -13.77 -3.30 15.86
C ALA A 215 -14.34 -3.40 14.43
N ASP A 216 -13.67 -2.78 13.46
CA ASP A 216 -14.04 -2.84 12.05
C ASP A 216 -13.92 -4.28 11.49
N ILE A 217 -12.83 -5.00 11.81
CA ILE A 217 -12.65 -6.40 11.40
C ILE A 217 -13.77 -7.29 11.96
N ILE A 218 -14.07 -7.18 13.26
CA ILE A 218 -15.14 -7.96 13.90
C ILE A 218 -16.49 -7.65 13.27
N LYS A 219 -16.76 -6.38 12.99
CA LYS A 219 -17.99 -5.97 12.30
C LYS A 219 -18.10 -6.65 10.92
N LEU A 220 -17.04 -6.63 10.13
CA LEU A 220 -17.02 -7.25 8.80
C LEU A 220 -17.16 -8.78 8.86
N ILE A 221 -16.55 -9.42 9.87
CA ILE A 221 -16.74 -10.85 10.15
C ILE A 221 -18.23 -11.16 10.41
N ASN A 222 -18.86 -10.39 11.31
CA ASN A 222 -20.25 -10.60 11.68
C ASN A 222 -21.21 -10.34 10.51
N GLU A 223 -20.99 -9.28 9.73
CA GLU A 223 -21.80 -8.97 8.55
C GLU A 223 -21.72 -10.06 7.48
N ARG A 224 -20.56 -10.69 7.31
CA ARG A 224 -20.39 -11.83 6.41
C ARG A 224 -21.13 -13.05 6.93
N ASN A 225 -21.01 -13.36 8.22
CA ASN A 225 -21.65 -14.51 8.83
C ASN A 225 -23.18 -14.40 8.82
N SER A 226 -23.74 -13.20 8.92
CA SER A 226 -25.19 -12.97 8.82
C SER A 226 -25.75 -13.06 7.40
N LYS A 227 -24.88 -13.08 6.36
CA LYS A 227 -25.27 -13.17 4.94
C LYS A 227 -25.13 -14.58 4.37
N ASN A 228 -24.47 -15.49 5.09
CA ASN A 228 -24.31 -16.90 4.74
C ASN A 228 -25.28 -17.76 5.55
#